data_AF-A0A8T9QC61-F1
#
_entry.id   AF-A0A8T9QC61-F1
#
_cell.length_a   1.000
_cell.length_b   1.000
_cell.length_c   1.000
_cell.angle_alpha   90.00
_cell.angle_beta   90.00
_cell.angle_gamma   90.00
#
_symmetry.space_group_name_H-M   'P 1'
#
loop_
_entity.id
_entity.type
_entity.pdbx_description
1 polymer ?
#
loop_
_entity_poly.entity_id
_entity_poly.type
_entity_poly.pdbx_seq_one_letter_code
_entity_poly.pdbx_strand_id
1 'polypeptide(L)'
;MSQQEARMAVAQAREQQRQRALLGVAWLLTLGLAGACFAYWHLRRNRVLLAGAHRELKAAVAEKEVLVQEIHHRVKNNLQLISSLLAWQSSRSSDPAVVDELTSSRARIQSMALVHDFLYRADNLAHVRLDTYLAELLNSLHTSLNSAQQPIELSAELDAVVMDAREASAFGLLVNELVTNAYKHAFTPRPAAGCTSR
;
A
#
# COMPACT_ATOMS: atom_id res chain seq x y z
N MET A 1 12.27 98.04 12.39
CA MET A 1 11.96 96.60 12.50
C MET A 1 11.94 96.02 11.10
N SER A 2 13.11 95.55 10.65
CA SER A 2 13.59 95.80 9.28
C SER A 2 14.30 94.58 8.73
N GLN A 3 13.66 93.85 7.80
CA GLN A 3 14.17 92.75 6.95
C GLN A 3 14.90 91.56 7.61
N GLN A 4 15.70 91.76 8.66
CA GLN A 4 16.51 90.77 9.36
C GLN A 4 15.64 89.84 10.22
N GLU A 5 14.61 90.35 10.90
CA GLU A 5 13.61 89.54 11.62
C GLU A 5 12.82 88.62 10.68
N ALA A 6 12.41 89.15 9.52
CA ALA A 6 11.71 88.36 8.49
C ALA A 6 12.62 87.26 7.90
N ARG A 7 13.91 87.54 7.66
CA ARG A 7 14.88 86.53 7.22
C ARG A 7 15.12 85.45 8.29
N MET A 8 15.20 85.83 9.56
CA MET A 8 15.35 84.90 10.69
C MET A 8 14.11 84.01 10.87
N ALA A 9 12.90 84.56 10.78
CA ALA A 9 11.66 83.80 10.87
C ALA A 9 11.51 82.78 9.73
N VAL A 10 11.87 83.15 8.49
CA VAL A 10 11.87 82.23 7.33
C VAL A 10 12.91 81.11 7.49
N ALA A 11 14.10 81.43 8.02
CA ALA A 11 15.14 80.42 8.30
C ALA A 11 14.68 79.43 9.38
N GLN A 12 14.12 79.92 10.49
CA GLN A 12 13.57 79.11 11.57
C GLN A 12 12.41 78.22 11.11
N ALA A 13 11.51 78.74 10.27
CA ALA A 13 10.40 77.96 9.70
C ALA A 13 10.89 76.84 8.78
N ARG A 14 11.92 77.10 7.94
CA ARG A 14 12.55 76.09 7.08
C ARG A 14 13.24 75.00 7.90
N GLU A 15 13.88 75.37 9.02
CA GLU A 15 14.54 74.42 9.91
C GLU A 15 13.53 73.54 10.65
N GLN A 16 12.44 74.11 11.17
CA GLN A 16 11.34 73.35 11.75
C GLN A 16 10.67 72.42 10.73
N GLN A 17 10.48 72.88 9.49
CA GLN A 17 9.92 72.05 8.41
C GLN A 17 10.85 70.87 8.06
N ARG A 18 12.17 71.09 8.00
CA ARG A 18 13.17 70.02 7.80
C ARG A 18 13.18 69.03 8.96
N GLN A 19 13.16 69.50 10.21
CA GLN A 19 13.13 68.63 11.38
C GLN A 19 11.87 67.74 11.39
N ARG A 20 10.68 68.30 11.10
CA ARG A 20 9.43 67.52 10.98
C ARG A 20 9.50 66.48 9.87
N ALA A 21 10.05 66.83 8.70
CA ALA A 21 10.21 65.89 7.59
C ALA A 21 11.16 64.74 7.95
N LEU A 22 12.30 65.04 8.58
CA LEU A 22 13.26 64.01 9.02
C LEU A 22 12.65 63.07 10.07
N LEU A 23 11.91 63.60 11.05
CA LEU A 23 11.20 62.79 12.03
C LEU A 23 10.15 61.89 11.39
N GLY A 24 9.40 62.39 10.39
CA GLY A 24 8.44 61.58 9.64
C GLY A 24 9.09 60.43 8.87
N VAL A 25 10.21 60.69 8.20
CA VAL A 25 11.00 59.66 7.50
C VAL A 25 11.54 58.62 8.50
N ALA A 26 12.06 59.06 9.64
CA ALA A 26 12.55 58.16 10.69
C ALA A 26 11.44 57.23 11.21
N TRP A 27 10.24 57.75 11.47
CA TRP A 27 9.08 56.94 11.88
C TRP A 27 8.63 55.93 10.82
N LEU A 28 8.68 56.30 9.53
CA LEU A 28 8.36 55.36 8.44
C LEU A 28 9.38 54.23 8.35
N LEU A 29 10.66 54.53 8.50
CA LEU A 29 11.73 53.53 8.50
C LEU A 29 11.62 52.58 9.69
N THR A 30 11.36 53.10 10.90
CA THR A 30 11.20 52.25 12.09
C THR A 30 9.98 51.35 11.98
N LEU A 31 8.84 51.86 11.51
CA LEU A 31 7.63 51.06 11.28
C LEU A 31 7.86 49.98 10.22
N GLY A 32 8.53 50.32 9.12
CA GLY A 32 8.90 49.38 8.06
C GLY A 32 9.83 48.28 8.55
N LEU A 33 10.87 48.62 9.31
CA LEU A 33 11.79 47.66 9.91
C LEU A 33 11.09 46.77 10.95
N ALA A 34 10.23 47.33 11.79
CA ALA A 34 9.44 46.58 12.76
C ALA A 34 8.49 45.59 12.05
N GLY A 35 7.81 46.03 10.99
CA GLY A 35 6.95 45.18 10.16
C GLY A 35 7.72 44.06 9.47
N ALA A 36 8.90 44.37 8.90
CA ALA A 36 9.78 43.37 8.29
C ALA A 36 10.30 42.35 9.31
N CYS A 37 10.68 42.82 10.51
CA CYS A 37 11.11 41.97 11.61
C CYS A 37 9.97 41.06 12.10
N PHE A 38 8.77 41.60 12.26
CA PHE A 38 7.56 40.84 12.61
C PHE A 38 7.23 39.79 11.53
N ALA A 39 7.25 40.18 10.26
CA ALA A 39 7.02 39.28 9.14
C ALA A 39 8.08 38.17 9.08
N TYR A 40 9.36 38.51 9.28
CA TYR A 40 10.45 37.55 9.33
C TYR A 40 10.30 36.57 10.50
N TRP A 41 9.99 37.08 11.70
CA TRP A 41 9.71 36.25 12.88
C TRP A 41 8.53 35.31 12.64
N HIS A 42 7.45 35.83 12.05
CA HIS A 42 6.25 35.08 11.75
C HIS A 42 6.51 33.97 10.71
N LEU A 43 7.20 34.30 9.61
CA LEU A 43 7.59 33.33 8.58
C LEU A 43 8.51 32.24 9.14
N ARG A 44 9.49 32.62 9.96
CA ARG A 44 10.40 31.67 10.60
C ARG A 44 9.65 30.73 11.55
N ARG A 45 8.72 31.26 12.35
CA ARG A 45 7.87 30.47 13.24
C ARG A 45 7.03 29.46 12.45
N ASN A 46 6.35 29.88 11.39
CA ASN A 46 5.52 29.00 10.57
C ASN A 46 6.33 27.89 9.89
N ARG A 47 7.55 28.20 9.42
CA ARG A 47 8.45 27.17 8.87
C ARG A 47 8.83 26.11 9.90
N VAL A 48 9.13 26.51 11.14
CA VAL A 48 9.47 25.57 12.21
C VAL A 48 8.26 24.70 12.58
N LEU A 49 7.07 25.30 12.70
CA LEU A 49 5.83 24.56 12.96
C LEU A 49 5.52 23.54 11.86
N LEU A 50 5.62 23.96 10.59
CA LEU A 50 5.38 23.08 9.45
C LEU A 50 6.41 21.95 9.39
N ALA A 51 7.68 22.25 9.66
CA ALA A 51 8.73 21.23 9.71
C ALA A 51 8.52 20.21 10.84
N GLY A 52 8.01 20.65 12.00
CA GLY A 52 7.63 19.78 13.11
C GLY A 52 6.48 18.83 12.72
N ALA A 53 5.37 19.39 12.24
CA ALA A 53 4.21 18.62 11.79
C ALA A 53 4.56 17.62 10.67
N HIS A 54 5.42 18.03 9.72
CA HIS A 54 5.89 17.14 8.65
C HIS A 54 6.73 15.99 9.18
N ARG A 55 7.56 16.22 10.19
CA ARG A 55 8.35 15.16 10.85
C ARG A 55 7.46 14.19 11.61
N GLU A 56 6.48 14.70 12.37
CA GLU A 56 5.51 13.86 13.09
C GLU A 56 4.69 13.00 12.13
N LEU A 57 4.18 13.60 11.04
CA LEU A 57 3.46 12.87 10.01
C LEU A 57 4.33 11.77 9.38
N LYS A 58 5.59 12.10 9.03
CA LYS A 58 6.53 11.10 8.50
C LYS A 58 6.82 9.98 9.49
N ALA A 59 7.02 10.31 10.77
CA ALA A 59 7.24 9.31 11.81
C ALA A 59 6.02 8.40 11.97
N ALA A 60 4.81 8.96 12.00
CA ALA A 60 3.57 8.20 12.08
C ALA A 60 3.34 7.31 10.84
N VAL A 61 3.71 7.78 9.64
CA VAL A 61 3.66 6.96 8.42
C VAL A 61 4.64 5.80 8.52
N ALA A 62 5.90 6.05 8.91
CA ALA A 62 6.91 5.00 9.06
C ALA A 62 6.51 3.96 10.13
N GLU A 63 5.93 4.40 11.25
CA GLU A 63 5.40 3.49 12.28
C GLU A 63 4.27 2.63 11.73
N LYS A 64 3.34 3.22 10.96
CA LYS A 64 2.26 2.48 10.30
C LYS A 64 2.79 1.47 9.29
N GLU A 65 3.80 1.81 8.50
CA GLU A 65 4.42 0.89 7.54
C GLU A 65 5.03 -0.33 8.25
N VAL A 66 5.73 -0.12 9.37
CA VAL A 66 6.27 -1.22 10.19
C VAL A 66 5.16 -2.10 10.76
N LEU A 67 4.09 -1.51 11.29
CA LEU A 67 2.94 -2.27 11.81
C LEU A 67 2.26 -3.12 10.73
N VAL A 68 2.11 -2.56 9.54
CA VAL A 68 1.55 -3.25 8.37
C VAL A 68 2.44 -4.44 8.00
N GLN A 69 3.76 -4.25 7.89
CA GLN A 69 4.72 -5.33 7.64
C GLN A 69 4.65 -6.46 8.70
N GLU A 70 4.55 -6.11 9.98
CA GLU A 70 4.43 -7.08 11.07
C GLU A 70 3.13 -7.89 10.97
N ILE A 71 2.00 -7.25 10.61
CA ILE A 71 0.74 -7.94 10.35
C ILE A 71 0.91 -8.94 9.21
N HIS A 72 1.57 -8.56 8.11
CA HIS A 72 1.76 -9.46 6.98
C HIS A 72 2.60 -10.68 7.33
N HIS A 73 3.68 -10.47 8.08
CA HIS A 73 4.49 -11.55 8.58
C HIS A 73 3.68 -12.50 9.47
N ARG A 74 2.82 -11.97 10.35
CA ARG A 74 1.94 -12.78 11.21
C ARG A 74 0.88 -13.54 10.43
N VAL A 75 0.25 -12.93 9.44
CA VAL A 75 -0.75 -13.60 8.59
C VAL A 75 -0.10 -14.77 7.85
N LYS A 76 1.09 -14.57 7.26
CA LYS A 76 1.84 -15.64 6.62
C LYS A 76 2.13 -16.81 7.58
N ASN A 77 2.61 -16.51 8.78
CA ASN A 77 2.90 -17.52 9.80
C ASN A 77 1.63 -18.30 10.19
N ASN A 78 0.49 -17.60 10.33
CA ASN A 78 -0.78 -18.24 10.66
C ASN A 78 -1.26 -19.17 9.54
N LEU A 79 -1.18 -18.74 8.27
CA LEU A 79 -1.56 -19.58 7.13
C LEU A 79 -0.66 -20.83 7.03
N GLN A 80 0.64 -20.69 7.29
CA GLN A 80 1.57 -21.82 7.33
C GLN A 80 1.26 -22.80 8.47
N LEU A 81 0.94 -22.30 9.67
CA LEU A 81 0.53 -23.12 10.81
C LEU A 81 -0.74 -23.91 10.49
N ILE A 82 -1.77 -23.24 9.95
CA ILE A 82 -3.03 -23.90 9.60
C ILE A 82 -2.79 -24.95 8.50
N SER A 83 -2.01 -24.63 7.47
CA SER A 83 -1.64 -25.58 6.41
C SER A 83 -0.92 -26.81 6.97
N SER A 84 -0.02 -26.62 7.93
CA SER A 84 0.71 -27.71 8.59
C SER A 84 -0.21 -28.58 9.44
N LEU A 85 -1.16 -27.97 10.15
CA LEU A 85 -2.18 -28.69 10.93
C LEU A 85 -3.08 -29.54 10.02
N LEU A 86 -3.53 -29.00 8.89
CA LEU A 86 -4.35 -29.72 7.92
C LEU A 86 -3.57 -30.90 7.30
N ALA A 87 -2.30 -30.70 6.98
CA ALA A 87 -1.43 -31.77 6.49
C ALA A 87 -1.29 -32.90 7.54
N TRP A 88 -1.09 -32.52 8.80
CA TRP A 88 -1.00 -33.47 9.90
C TRP A 88 -2.31 -34.25 10.11
N GLN A 89 -3.46 -33.58 10.09
CA GLN A 89 -4.77 -34.23 10.21
C GLN A 89 -5.05 -35.18 9.03
N SER A 90 -4.74 -34.74 7.81
CA SER A 90 -4.87 -35.57 6.60
C SER A 90 -4.04 -36.85 6.72
N SER A 91 -2.78 -36.75 7.18
CA SER A 91 -1.91 -37.91 7.35
C SER A 91 -2.38 -38.95 8.39
N ARG A 92 -3.31 -38.57 9.28
CA ARG A 92 -3.87 -39.43 10.34
C ARG A 92 -5.27 -39.96 10.00
N SER A 93 -5.88 -39.50 8.92
CA SER A 93 -7.20 -39.96 8.51
C SER A 93 -7.09 -41.24 7.68
N SER A 94 -7.91 -42.24 8.03
CA SER A 94 -8.07 -43.46 7.23
C SER A 94 -9.18 -43.34 6.18
N ASP A 95 -10.02 -42.30 6.29
CA ASP A 95 -11.14 -42.06 5.39
C ASP A 95 -10.66 -41.25 4.16
N PRO A 96 -10.70 -41.83 2.94
CA PRO A 96 -10.28 -41.16 1.72
C PRO A 96 -11.05 -39.86 1.45
N ALA A 97 -12.35 -39.79 1.78
CA ALA A 97 -13.15 -38.58 1.56
C ALA A 97 -12.65 -37.42 2.44
N VAL A 98 -12.30 -37.71 3.69
CA VAL A 98 -11.72 -36.73 4.63
C VAL A 98 -10.33 -36.30 4.17
N VAL A 99 -9.50 -37.23 3.69
CA VAL A 99 -8.17 -36.93 3.14
C VAL A 99 -8.27 -35.95 1.97
N ASP A 100 -9.19 -36.20 1.03
CA ASP A 100 -9.39 -35.34 -0.14
C ASP A 100 -9.88 -33.94 0.25
N GLU A 101 -10.81 -33.84 1.20
CA GLU A 101 -11.36 -32.56 1.65
C GLU A 101 -10.34 -31.72 2.42
N LEU A 102 -9.51 -32.35 3.27
CA LEU A 102 -8.41 -31.69 3.96
C LEU A 102 -7.31 -31.25 2.99
N THR A 103 -6.98 -32.07 1.99
CA THR A 103 -6.00 -31.73 0.95
C THR A 103 -6.47 -30.54 0.12
N SER A 104 -7.75 -30.51 -0.24
CA SER A 104 -8.38 -29.37 -0.90
C SER A 104 -8.35 -28.10 -0.06
N SER A 105 -8.63 -28.22 1.24
CA SER A 105 -8.59 -27.09 2.18
C SER A 105 -7.19 -26.53 2.32
N ARG A 106 -6.17 -27.40 2.33
CA ARG A 106 -4.76 -27.01 2.34
C ARG A 106 -4.39 -26.24 1.06
N ALA A 107 -4.80 -26.71 -0.12
CA ALA A 107 -4.56 -26.03 -1.39
C ALA A 107 -5.17 -24.63 -1.44
N ARG A 108 -6.38 -24.45 -0.89
CA ARG A 108 -7.01 -23.13 -0.70
C ARG A 108 -6.19 -22.21 0.19
N ILE A 109 -5.74 -22.68 1.35
CA ILE A 109 -4.92 -21.87 2.28
C ILE A 109 -3.59 -21.48 1.66
N GLN A 110 -2.95 -22.39 0.92
CA GLN A 110 -1.69 -22.10 0.21
C GLN A 110 -1.90 -21.03 -0.86
N SER A 111 -3.00 -21.08 -1.61
CA SER A 111 -3.37 -20.03 -2.56
C SER A 111 -3.61 -18.69 -1.88
N MET A 112 -4.30 -18.65 -0.74
CA MET A 112 -4.48 -17.43 0.04
C MET A 112 -3.15 -16.86 0.55
N ALA A 113 -2.21 -17.74 0.93
CA ALA A 113 -0.87 -17.33 1.34
C ALA A 113 -0.07 -16.74 0.17
N LEU A 114 -0.16 -17.34 -1.03
CA LEU A 114 0.46 -16.82 -2.25
C LEU A 114 -0.10 -15.45 -2.64
N VAL A 115 -1.44 -15.29 -2.61
CA VAL A 115 -2.08 -13.98 -2.81
C VAL A 115 -1.50 -12.98 -1.82
N HIS A 116 -1.54 -13.31 -0.53
CA HIS A 116 -1.10 -12.42 0.51
C HIS A 116 0.38 -12.03 0.36
N ASP A 117 1.27 -12.94 0.00
CA ASP A 117 2.68 -12.63 -0.30
C ASP A 117 2.82 -11.69 -1.52
N PHE A 118 2.03 -11.90 -2.59
CA PHE A 118 2.07 -11.04 -3.79
C PHE A 118 1.56 -9.62 -3.53
N LEU A 119 0.46 -9.47 -2.78
CA LEU A 119 -0.13 -8.15 -2.49
C LEU A 119 0.82 -7.24 -1.71
N TYR A 120 1.61 -7.83 -0.82
CA TYR A 120 2.41 -7.08 0.14
C TYR A 120 3.92 -7.07 -0.16
N ARG A 121 4.37 -7.83 -1.17
CA ARG A 121 5.73 -7.71 -1.75
C ARG A 121 5.85 -6.67 -2.85
N ALA A 122 4.77 -6.29 -3.51
CA ALA A 122 4.81 -5.24 -4.52
C ALA A 122 5.08 -3.90 -3.84
N ASP A 123 6.13 -3.18 -4.25
CA ASP A 123 6.45 -1.81 -3.80
C ASP A 123 5.25 -0.85 -3.90
N ASN A 124 4.27 -1.20 -4.75
CA ASN A 124 2.94 -0.61 -4.81
C ASN A 124 1.90 -1.61 -4.30
N LEU A 125 1.58 -1.54 -3.01
CA LEU A 125 0.58 -2.34 -2.28
C LEU A 125 -0.84 -2.38 -2.89
N ALA A 126 -1.07 -1.64 -3.98
CA ALA A 126 -2.35 -1.52 -4.66
C ALA A 126 -2.48 -2.38 -5.93
N HIS A 127 -1.38 -2.77 -6.59
CA HIS A 127 -1.46 -3.36 -7.94
C HIS A 127 -0.62 -4.64 -8.09
N VAL A 128 -1.20 -5.62 -8.80
CA VAL A 128 -0.63 -6.97 -8.99
C VAL A 128 -0.51 -7.29 -10.48
N ARG A 129 0.63 -7.85 -10.88
CA ARG A 129 0.84 -8.48 -12.19
C ARG A 129 0.17 -9.85 -12.21
N LEU A 130 -0.98 -9.93 -12.88
CA LEU A 130 -1.86 -11.10 -12.83
C LEU A 130 -1.24 -12.33 -13.49
N ASP A 131 -0.47 -12.15 -14.56
CA ASP A 131 0.25 -13.22 -15.26
C ASP A 131 1.27 -13.92 -14.35
N THR A 132 2.07 -13.15 -13.62
CA THR A 132 3.09 -13.71 -12.71
C THR A 132 2.42 -14.41 -11.53
N TYR A 133 1.39 -13.78 -10.97
CA TYR A 133 0.61 -14.32 -9.86
C TYR A 133 -0.09 -15.65 -10.22
N LEU A 134 -0.79 -15.71 -11.36
CA LEU A 134 -1.50 -16.91 -11.80
C LEU A 134 -0.53 -18.02 -12.19
N ALA A 135 0.62 -17.71 -12.80
CA ALA A 135 1.65 -18.70 -13.09
C ALA A 135 2.13 -19.41 -11.81
N GLU A 136 2.42 -18.66 -10.75
CA GLU A 136 2.82 -19.24 -9.47
C GLU A 136 1.69 -20.06 -8.81
N LEU A 137 0.46 -19.54 -8.84
CA LEU A 137 -0.71 -20.24 -8.32
C LEU A 137 -0.91 -21.59 -9.02
N LEU A 138 -0.94 -21.58 -10.35
CA LEU A 138 -1.17 -22.76 -11.16
C LEU A 138 -0.07 -23.81 -10.97
N ASN A 139 1.20 -23.37 -10.89
CA ASN A 139 2.32 -24.28 -10.60
C ASN A 139 2.21 -24.92 -9.21
N SER A 140 1.82 -24.14 -8.19
CA SER A 140 1.58 -24.64 -6.83
C SER A 140 0.43 -25.65 -6.80
N LEU A 141 -0.68 -25.38 -7.51
CA LEU A 141 -1.82 -26.29 -7.60
C LEU A 141 -1.44 -27.58 -8.32
N HIS A 142 -0.76 -27.47 -9.47
CA HIS A 142 -0.27 -28.61 -10.22
C HIS A 142 0.60 -29.52 -9.35
N THR A 143 1.58 -28.95 -8.64
CA THR A 143 2.47 -29.71 -7.74
C THR A 143 1.71 -30.40 -6.59
N SER A 144 0.62 -29.79 -6.11
CA SER A 144 -0.13 -30.27 -4.95
C SER A 144 -1.21 -31.29 -5.29
N LEU A 145 -1.83 -31.17 -6.46
CA LEU A 145 -3.00 -31.95 -6.89
C LEU A 145 -2.66 -33.06 -7.88
N ASN A 146 -1.57 -32.91 -8.64
CA ASN A 146 -1.17 -33.92 -9.62
C ASN A 146 -0.64 -35.17 -8.90
N SER A 147 -1.02 -36.35 -9.37
CA SER A 147 -0.60 -37.63 -8.77
C SER A 147 0.07 -38.52 -9.81
N ALA A 148 0.99 -39.37 -9.35
CA ALA A 148 1.64 -40.33 -10.24
C ALA A 148 0.67 -41.38 -10.80
N GLN A 149 -0.46 -41.63 -10.11
CA GLN A 149 -1.48 -42.57 -10.58
C GLN A 149 -2.33 -42.01 -11.72
N GLN A 150 -2.49 -40.68 -11.79
CA GLN A 150 -3.28 -40.02 -12.82
C GLN A 150 -2.61 -38.69 -13.23
N PRO A 151 -1.58 -38.76 -14.09
CA PRO A 151 -0.85 -37.58 -14.51
C PRO A 151 -1.73 -36.70 -15.38
N ILE A 152 -1.99 -35.48 -14.93
CA ILE A 152 -2.73 -34.45 -15.65
C ILE A 152 -1.73 -33.36 -16.07
N GLU A 153 -1.71 -33.04 -17.36
CA GLU A 153 -0.95 -31.91 -17.89
C GLU A 153 -1.72 -30.60 -17.66
N LEU A 154 -1.02 -29.55 -17.22
CA LEU A 154 -1.59 -28.22 -17.02
C LEU A 154 -0.81 -27.22 -17.87
N SER A 155 -1.51 -26.54 -18.77
CA SER A 155 -0.98 -25.46 -19.60
C SER A 155 -1.81 -24.19 -19.40
N ALA A 156 -1.15 -23.03 -19.49
CA ALA A 156 -1.80 -21.74 -19.34
C ALA A 156 -1.16 -20.70 -20.26
N GLU A 157 -2.00 -19.93 -20.94
CA GLU A 157 -1.62 -18.75 -21.71
C GLU A 157 -2.11 -17.52 -20.94
N LEU A 158 -1.17 -16.67 -20.50
CA LEU A 158 -1.45 -15.58 -19.57
C LEU A 158 -1.00 -14.26 -20.17
N ASP A 159 -1.93 -13.33 -20.31
CA ASP A 159 -1.65 -11.97 -20.76
C ASP A 159 -1.13 -11.09 -19.60
N ALA A 160 -0.23 -10.16 -19.93
CA ALA A 160 0.30 -9.20 -18.97
C ALA A 160 -0.76 -8.16 -18.57
N VAL A 161 -1.54 -8.49 -17.55
CA VAL A 161 -2.58 -7.62 -16.98
C VAL A 161 -2.16 -7.16 -15.59
N VAL A 162 -2.40 -5.88 -15.30
CA VAL A 162 -2.25 -5.30 -13.97
C VAL A 162 -3.63 -5.04 -13.38
N MET A 163 -3.85 -5.49 -12.15
CA MET A 163 -5.15 -5.43 -11.48
C MET A 163 -4.99 -4.98 -10.02
N ASP A 164 -6.06 -4.43 -9.43
CA ASP A 164 -6.07 -4.12 -8.00
C ASP A 164 -5.87 -5.39 -7.16
N ALA A 165 -5.16 -5.25 -6.05
CA ALA A 165 -4.86 -6.31 -5.10
C ALA A 165 -6.09 -7.14 -4.66
N ARG A 166 -7.21 -6.46 -4.37
CA ARG A 166 -8.45 -7.10 -3.93
C ARG A 166 -9.09 -7.91 -5.06
N GLU A 167 -9.10 -7.36 -6.27
CA GLU A 167 -9.66 -8.02 -7.44
C GLU A 167 -8.82 -9.23 -7.85
N ALA A 168 -7.48 -9.10 -7.83
CA ALA A 168 -6.55 -10.18 -8.13
C ALA A 168 -6.70 -11.34 -7.14
N SER A 169 -6.91 -11.04 -5.85
CA SER A 169 -7.20 -12.03 -4.80
C SER A 169 -8.48 -12.82 -5.10
N ALA A 170 -9.57 -12.12 -5.41
CA ALA A 170 -10.84 -12.76 -5.76
C ALA A 170 -10.72 -13.62 -7.02
N PHE A 171 -10.00 -13.13 -8.03
CA PHE A 171 -9.75 -13.85 -9.27
C PHE A 171 -8.90 -15.12 -9.04
N GLY A 172 -7.85 -15.01 -8.23
CA GLY A 172 -7.02 -16.14 -7.83
C GLY A 172 -7.79 -17.25 -7.12
N LEU A 173 -8.69 -16.88 -6.22
CA LEU A 173 -9.57 -17.84 -5.55
C LEU A 173 -10.50 -18.53 -6.56
N LEU A 174 -11.09 -17.78 -7.49
CA LEU A 174 -11.93 -18.34 -8.56
C LEU A 174 -11.15 -19.36 -9.40
N VAL A 175 -9.94 -19.00 -9.84
CA VAL A 175 -9.07 -19.90 -10.62
C VAL A 175 -8.73 -21.15 -9.82
N ASN A 176 -8.41 -21.02 -8.53
CA ASN A 176 -8.13 -22.16 -7.66
C ASN A 176 -9.30 -23.14 -7.61
N GLU A 177 -10.52 -22.66 -7.37
CA GLU A 177 -11.71 -23.52 -7.33
C GLU A 177 -11.95 -24.22 -8.65
N LEU A 178 -11.82 -23.51 -9.77
CA LEU A 178 -12.01 -24.08 -11.12
C LEU A 178 -10.98 -25.18 -11.41
N VAL A 179 -9.70 -24.90 -11.15
CA VAL A 179 -8.60 -25.85 -11.39
C VAL A 179 -8.72 -27.05 -10.45
N THR A 180 -8.98 -26.82 -9.17
CA THR A 180 -9.18 -27.90 -8.19
C THR A 180 -10.35 -28.80 -8.59
N ASN A 181 -11.46 -28.23 -9.04
CA ASN A 181 -12.60 -29.01 -9.52
C ASN A 181 -12.28 -29.79 -10.80
N ALA A 182 -11.51 -29.22 -11.73
CA ALA A 182 -11.06 -29.92 -12.93
C ALA A 182 -10.23 -31.16 -12.56
N TYR A 183 -9.24 -31.02 -11.67
CA TYR A 183 -8.42 -32.13 -11.19
C TYR A 183 -9.25 -33.24 -10.54
N LYS A 184 -10.24 -32.88 -9.70
CA LYS A 184 -11.06 -33.85 -8.97
C LYS A 184 -12.09 -34.57 -9.84
N HIS A 185 -12.69 -33.88 -10.79
CA HIS A 185 -13.92 -34.35 -11.43
C HIS A 185 -13.79 -34.60 -12.92
N ALA A 186 -12.98 -33.82 -13.64
CA ALA A 186 -12.95 -33.86 -15.10
C ALA A 186 -12.33 -35.14 -15.67
N PHE A 187 -11.46 -35.81 -14.91
CA PHE A 187 -10.68 -36.96 -15.37
C PHE A 187 -11.08 -38.29 -14.71
N THR A 188 -12.17 -38.33 -13.93
CA THR A 188 -12.66 -39.60 -13.37
C THR A 188 -13.11 -40.56 -14.47
N PRO A 189 -12.70 -41.85 -14.48
CA PRO A 189 -13.13 -42.81 -15.48
C PRO A 189 -14.65 -42.96 -15.42
N ARG A 190 -15.33 -42.60 -16.51
CA ARG A 190 -16.78 -42.83 -16.61
C ARG A 190 -16.98 -44.36 -16.69
N PRO A 191 -17.80 -44.98 -15.83
CA PRO A 191 -18.09 -46.40 -15.95
C PRO A 191 -18.64 -46.63 -17.36
N ALA A 192 -18.05 -47.60 -18.08
CA ALA A 192 -18.43 -47.93 -19.44
C ALA A 192 -19.95 -48.12 -19.46
N ALA A 193 -20.66 -47.21 -20.13
CA ALA A 193 -22.08 -47.37 -20.36
C ALA A 193 -22.20 -48.66 -21.16
N GLY A 194 -22.67 -49.72 -20.49
CA GLY A 194 -22.92 -51.01 -21.12
C GLY A 194 -23.92 -50.79 -22.25
N CYS A 195 -23.41 -50.66 -23.47
CA CYS A 195 -24.19 -50.84 -24.67
C CYS A 195 -24.64 -52.30 -24.67
N THR A 196 -25.77 -52.56 -24.02
CA THR A 196 -26.56 -53.75 -24.28
C THR A 196 -27.31 -53.47 -25.58
N SER A 197 -26.70 -53.87 -26.70
CA SER A 197 -27.44 -54.02 -27.96
C SER A 197 -28.50 -55.09 -27.72
N ARG A 198 -29.77 -54.70 -27.82
CA ARG A 198 -30.90 -55.60 -27.89
C ARG A 198 -31.44 -55.57 -29.31
#